data_AF-A0A3Q9R112-F1
#
_entry.id   AF-A0A3Q9R112-F1
#
_cell.length_a   1.000
_cell.length_b   1.000
_cell.length_c   1.000
_cell.angle_alpha   90.00
_cell.angle_beta   90.00
_cell.angle_gamma   90.00
#
_symmetry.space_group_name_H-M   'P 1'
#
loop_
_entity.id
_entity.type
_entity.pdbx_description
1 polymer ?
#
loop_
_entity_poly.entity_id
_entity_poly.type
_entity_poly.pdbx_seq_one_letter_code
_entity_poly.pdbx_strand_id
1 'polypeptide(L)'
;MNTLIHLPDLLFVQWYYDEFGINRGVYNTIDSWFYQKGIREITQRRKYILKFTFSLYQHFDQKQKIKFGPGGLVISLNNFWDVFIERGLKQNA
;
A
#
# COMPACT_ATOMS: atom_id res chain seq x y z
N MET A 1 -9.16 -8.30 8.76
CA MET A 1 -7.93 -7.50 8.57
C MET A 1 -6.76 -7.95 9.44
N ASN A 2 -6.96 -8.22 10.74
CA ASN A 2 -5.84 -8.48 11.65
C ASN A 2 -5.08 -9.79 11.39
N THR A 3 -5.70 -10.82 10.83
CA THR A 3 -5.03 -12.11 10.53
C THR A 3 -4.22 -12.09 9.23
N LEU A 4 -4.68 -11.35 8.21
CA LEU A 4 -4.06 -11.31 6.88
C LEU A 4 -2.63 -10.78 6.92
N ILE A 5 -2.38 -9.74 7.72
CA ILE A 5 -1.05 -9.12 7.86
C ILE A 5 -0.01 -10.05 8.50
N HIS A 6 -0.42 -11.18 9.07
CA HIS A 6 0.45 -12.21 9.66
C HIS A 6 0.68 -13.41 8.73
N LEU A 7 0.07 -13.43 7.53
CA LEU A 7 0.29 -14.51 6.58
C LEU A 7 1.78 -14.63 6.19
N PRO A 8 2.28 -15.82 5.88
CA PRO A 8 3.56 -15.98 5.19
C PRO A 8 3.63 -15.10 3.92
N ASP A 9 4.81 -14.60 3.56
CA ASP A 9 4.99 -13.64 2.46
C ASP A 9 4.34 -14.12 1.15
N LEU A 10 4.54 -15.38 0.78
CA LEU A 10 3.94 -15.94 -0.42
C LEU A 10 2.41 -15.87 -0.40
N LEU A 11 1.80 -16.26 0.72
CA LEU A 11 0.34 -16.26 0.88
C LEU A 11 -0.23 -14.84 0.92
N PHE A 12 0.48 -13.90 1.54
CA PHE A 12 0.08 -12.50 1.55
C PHE A 12 0.09 -11.90 0.15
N VAL A 13 1.16 -12.12 -0.62
CA VAL A 13 1.29 -11.60 -1.99
C VAL A 13 0.26 -12.24 -2.92
N GLN A 14 -0.02 -13.54 -2.77
CA GLN A 14 -1.05 -14.22 -3.55
C GLN A 14 -2.43 -13.62 -3.27
N TRP A 15 -2.82 -13.53 -2.00
CA TRP A 15 -4.09 -12.91 -1.62
C TRP A 15 -4.19 -11.45 -2.11
N TYR A 16 -3.10 -10.68 -1.98
CA TYR A 16 -3.06 -9.28 -2.41
C TYR A 16 -3.22 -9.12 -3.93
N TYR A 17 -2.68 -10.07 -4.72
CA TYR A 17 -2.93 -10.14 -6.15
C TYR A 17 -4.39 -10.49 -6.45
N ASP A 18 -4.95 -11.49 -5.77
CA ASP A 18 -6.32 -11.95 -6.01
C ASP A 18 -7.36 -10.87 -5.66
N GLU A 19 -7.13 -10.13 -4.57
CA GLU A 19 -8.01 -9.06 -4.09
C GLU A 19 -7.93 -7.78 -4.94
N PHE A 20 -6.71 -7.34 -5.29
CA PHE A 20 -6.50 -6.02 -5.88
C PHE A 20 -6.01 -6.03 -7.33
N GLY A 21 -5.70 -7.21 -7.88
CA GLY A 21 -5.11 -7.35 -9.22
C GLY A 21 -3.70 -6.75 -9.35
N ILE A 22 -3.03 -6.45 -8.23
CA ILE A 22 -1.69 -5.87 -8.20
C ILE A 22 -0.66 -6.98 -8.33
N ASN A 23 0.11 -6.96 -9.43
CA ASN A 23 1.15 -7.96 -9.65
C ASN A 23 2.31 -7.86 -8.64
N ARG A 24 3.08 -8.95 -8.53
CA ARG A 24 4.22 -9.07 -7.60
C ARG A 24 5.27 -7.97 -7.77
N GLY A 25 5.54 -7.54 -8.99
CA GLY A 25 6.53 -6.47 -9.26
C GLY A 25 6.10 -5.14 -8.66
N VAL A 26 4.85 -4.75 -8.88
CA VAL A 26 4.28 -3.53 -8.30
C VAL A 26 4.22 -3.64 -6.77
N TYR A 27 3.75 -4.78 -6.25
CA TYR A 27 3.75 -5.04 -4.81
C TYR A 27 5.15 -4.86 -4.19
N ASN A 28 6.18 -5.47 -4.78
CA ASN A 28 7.55 -5.38 -4.27
C ASN A 28 8.06 -3.94 -4.26
N THR A 29 7.70 -3.13 -5.26
CA THR A 29 8.05 -1.70 -5.28
C THR A 29 7.37 -0.94 -4.15
N ILE A 30 6.07 -1.20 -3.90
CA ILE A 30 5.34 -0.60 -2.78
C ILE A 30 5.97 -1.00 -1.43
N ASP A 31 6.25 -2.29 -1.25
CA ASP A 31 6.86 -2.82 -0.03
C ASP A 31 8.24 -2.19 0.22
N SER A 32 9.12 -2.19 -0.78
CA SER A 32 10.44 -1.58 -0.71
C SER A 32 10.36 -0.09 -0.39
N TRP A 33 9.40 0.63 -1.00
CA TRP A 33 9.22 2.06 -0.76
C TRP A 33 8.86 2.35 0.70
N PHE A 34 7.91 1.62 1.30
CA PHE A 34 7.56 1.80 2.72
C PHE A 34 8.69 1.38 3.66
N TYR A 35 9.45 0.34 3.31
CA TYR A 35 10.63 -0.05 4.06
C TYR A 35 11.68 1.08 4.08
N GLN A 36 11.93 1.71 2.93
CA GLN A 36 12.85 2.86 2.81
C GLN A 36 12.39 4.09 3.58
N LYS A 37 11.07 4.27 3.79
CA LYS A 37 10.50 5.29 4.69
C LYS A 37 10.61 4.95 6.18
N GLY A 38 11.21 3.82 6.53
CA GLY A 38 11.48 3.41 7.92
C GLY A 38 10.44 2.46 8.52
N ILE A 39 9.44 2.00 7.77
CA ILE A 39 8.45 1.03 8.27
C ILE A 39 9.03 -0.40 8.19
N ARG A 40 9.91 -0.72 9.14
CA ARG A 40 10.69 -1.98 9.14
C ARG A 40 9.88 -3.20 9.51
N GLU A 41 8.97 -3.07 10.49
CA GLU A 41 8.12 -4.17 10.94
C GLU A 41 7.16 -4.63 9.83
N ILE A 42 7.25 -5.91 9.44
CA ILE A 42 6.52 -6.46 8.29
C ILE A 42 5.01 -6.32 8.44
N THR A 43 4.47 -6.59 9.64
CA THR A 43 3.04 -6.50 9.92
C THR A 43 2.56 -5.06 9.84
N GLN A 44 3.36 -4.10 10.31
CA GLN A 44 3.07 -2.68 10.20
C GLN A 44 3.14 -2.22 8.75
N ARG A 45 4.17 -2.64 8.00
CA ARG A 45 4.33 -2.31 6.58
C ARG A 45 3.15 -2.81 5.76
N ARG A 46 2.70 -4.04 5.99
CA ARG A 46 1.49 -4.58 5.35
C ARG A 46 0.23 -3.78 5.66
N LYS A 47 0.07 -3.27 6.90
CA LYS A 47 -1.04 -2.34 7.21
C LYS A 47 -0.95 -1.07 6.36
N TYR A 48 0.25 -0.50 6.19
CA TYR A 48 0.43 0.68 5.33
C TYR A 48 0.17 0.40 3.86
N ILE A 49 0.66 -0.74 3.35
CA ILE A 49 0.37 -1.21 1.98
C ILE A 49 -1.14 -1.28 1.77
N LEU A 50 -1.88 -1.92 2.68
CA LEU A 50 -3.33 -2.00 2.59
C LEU A 50 -4.00 -0.62 2.62
N LYS A 51 -3.61 0.26 3.54
CA LYS A 51 -4.16 1.63 3.62
C LYS A 51 -3.92 2.41 2.33
N PHE A 52 -2.72 2.32 1.77
CA PHE A 52 -2.38 2.93 0.49
C PHE A 52 -3.31 2.41 -0.61
N THR A 53 -3.45 1.10 -0.73
CA THR A 53 -4.26 0.47 -1.76
C THR A 53 -5.73 0.86 -1.64
N PHE A 54 -6.30 0.83 -0.44
CA PHE A 54 -7.67 1.30 -0.21
C PHE A 54 -7.86 2.78 -0.56
N SER A 55 -6.84 3.63 -0.33
CA SER A 55 -6.92 5.05 -0.72
C SER A 55 -7.02 5.24 -2.23
N LEU A 56 -6.46 4.33 -3.03
CA LEU A 56 -6.60 4.35 -4.48
C LEU A 56 -8.03 3.98 -4.88
N TYR A 57 -8.62 2.95 -4.27
CA TYR A 57 -9.98 2.52 -4.60
C TYR A 57 -11.09 3.51 -4.22
N GLN A 58 -10.86 4.43 -3.29
CA GLN A 58 -11.81 5.54 -3.08
C GLN A 58 -11.96 6.45 -4.32
N HIS A 59 -11.01 6.37 -5.26
CA HIS A 59 -10.98 7.13 -6.49
C HIS A 59 -11.24 6.28 -7.76
N PHE A 60 -11.35 4.95 -7.65
CA PHE A 60 -11.55 4.05 -8.79
C PHE A 60 -12.78 3.15 -8.59
N ASP A 61 -13.58 3.03 -9.65
CA ASP A 61 -14.69 2.08 -9.69
C ASP A 61 -14.15 0.65 -9.45
N GLN A 62 -14.73 -0.08 -8.50
CA GLN A 62 -14.16 -1.32 -7.90
C GLN A 62 -13.88 -2.45 -8.90
N LYS A 63 -14.29 -2.30 -10.15
CA LYS A 63 -14.13 -3.28 -11.24
C LYS A 63 -12.92 -3.00 -12.15
N GLN A 64 -12.21 -1.89 -11.98
CA GLN A 64 -11.07 -1.57 -12.84
C GLN A 64 -9.73 -1.91 -12.16
N LYS A 65 -8.86 -2.64 -12.89
CA LYS A 65 -7.49 -2.91 -12.45
C LYS A 65 -6.74 -1.58 -12.30
N ILE A 66 -6.13 -1.36 -11.15
CA ILE A 66 -5.27 -0.19 -10.92
C ILE A 66 -4.11 -0.24 -11.91
N LYS A 67 -3.99 0.80 -12.74
CA LYS A 67 -2.88 0.98 -13.66
C LYS A 67 -2.09 2.21 -13.25
N PHE A 68 -0.78 2.04 -13.09
CA PHE A 68 0.13 3.15 -12.89
C PHE A 68 0.79 3.48 -14.23
N GLY A 69 0.67 4.74 -14.68
CA GLY A 69 1.50 5.25 -15.78
C GLY A 69 2.98 5.30 -15.38
N PRO A 70 3.89 5.67 -16.31
CA PRO A 70 5.31 5.85 -16.00
C PRO A 70 5.51 6.76 -14.78
N GLY A 71 6.18 6.25 -13.74
CA GLY A 71 6.40 6.98 -12.48
C GLY A 71 5.16 7.19 -11.60
N GLY A 72 3.96 6.86 -12.08
CA GLY A 72 2.69 7.14 -11.39
C GLY A 72 2.57 6.47 -10.03
N LEU A 73 3.17 5.29 -9.85
CA LEU A 73 3.17 4.58 -8.57
C LEU A 73 3.87 5.38 -7.47
N VAL A 74 5.06 5.91 -7.74
CA VAL A 74 5.85 6.66 -6.76
C VAL A 74 5.18 7.99 -6.43
N ILE A 75 4.57 8.64 -7.42
CA ILE A 75 3.77 9.86 -7.20
C ILE A 75 2.59 9.58 -6.27
N SER A 76 1.82 8.51 -6.52
CA SER A 76 0.72 8.12 -5.64
C SER A 76 1.18 7.79 -4.22
N LEU A 77 2.33 7.13 -4.07
CA LEU A 77 2.91 6.82 -2.76
C LEU A 77 3.32 8.08 -1.98
N ASN A 78 3.96 9.05 -2.65
CA ASN A 78 4.30 10.33 -2.04
C ASN A 78 3.04 11.08 -1.60
N ASN A 79 2.03 11.21 -2.47
CA ASN A 79 0.78 11.88 -2.14
C ASN A 79 0.07 11.23 -0.93
N PHE A 80 0.04 9.90 -0.88
CA PHE A 80 -0.51 9.17 0.27
C PHE A 80 0.28 9.46 1.55
N TRP A 81 1.61 9.52 1.46
CA TRP A 81 2.48 9.75 2.60
C TRP A 81 2.37 11.16 3.16
N ASP A 82 2.32 12.17 2.30
CA ASP A 82 2.18 13.56 2.73
C ASP A 82 0.87 13.77 3.49
N VAL A 83 -0.25 13.24 2.96
CA VAL A 83 -1.55 13.26 3.66
C VAL A 83 -1.48 12.50 5.00
N PHE A 84 -0.77 11.37 5.05
CA PHE A 84 -0.61 10.60 6.29
C PHE A 84 0.19 11.37 7.35
N ILE A 85 1.31 11.99 6.96
CA ILE A 85 2.16 12.79 7.85
C ILE A 85 1.39 14.01 8.35
N GLU A 86 0.70 14.75 7.47
CA GLU A 86 -0.12 15.89 7.86
C GLU A 86 -1.22 15.51 8.87
N ARG A 87 -1.88 14.38 8.69
CA ARG A 87 -2.88 13.86 9.64
C ARG A 87 -2.24 13.41 10.95
N GLY A 88 -1.03 12.88 10.92
CA GLY A 88 -0.26 12.53 12.11
C GLY A 88 0.16 13.75 12.93
N LEU A 89 0.53 14.85 12.26
CA LEU A 89 0.84 16.12 12.93
C LEU A 89 -0.41 16.74 13.57
N LYS A 90 -1.56 16.74 12.88
CA LYS A 90 -2.82 17.31 13.39
C LYS A 90 -3.45 16.56 14.57
N GLN A 91 -3.09 15.30 14.79
CA GLN A 91 -3.60 14.50 15.93
C GLN A 91 -2.73 14.60 17.18
N ASN A 92 -1.53 15.18 17.06
CA ASN A 92 -0.56 15.36 18.14
C ASN A 92 -0.30 16.83 18.48
N ALA A 93 -1.10 17.74 17.90
CA ALA A 93 -1.12 19.17 18.17
C ALA A 93 -2.43 19.52 18.89
#